data_AF-A0A9E5WFJ4-F1
#
_entry.id   AF-A0A9E5WFJ4-F1
#
_cell.length_a   1.000
_cell.length_b   1.000
_cell.length_c   1.000
_cell.angle_alpha   90.00
_cell.angle_beta   90.00
_cell.angle_gamma   90.00
#
_symmetry.space_group_name_H-M   'P 1'
#
loop_
_entity.id
_entity.type
_entity.pdbx_description
1 polymer ?
#
loop_
_entity_poly.entity_id
_entity_poly.type
_entity_poly.pdbx_seq_one_letter_code
_entity_poly.pdbx_strand_id
1 'polypeptide(L)'
;MRSTHRMFFHFSEFPWSLRTLFTATLITIGIGYIFAMVQVYETHAGLDGNSGINANDIAIAYGGNLASNPLQIALLGKMSANAPSRERRLIMDWAADGADKKEYQKTIKPVVENRCMRCHNGSEPGAPKFGPYKAFAEFAKPDTGMSLAKLVRVSHIHLFGMTFIFFILGTIFSHAYVRPVWFKSVV
;
A
#
# COMPACT_ATOMS: atom_id res chain seq x y z
N MET A 1 32.97 21.03 -31.99
CA MET A 1 31.96 21.40 -30.97
C MET A 1 32.69 21.94 -29.75
N ARG A 2 32.53 23.22 -29.40
CA ARG A 2 33.11 23.79 -28.17
C ARG A 2 32.31 23.28 -26.96
N SER A 3 32.95 22.49 -26.10
CA SER A 3 32.38 22.10 -24.80
C SER A 3 32.35 23.33 -23.90
N THR A 4 31.15 23.73 -23.45
CA THR A 4 30.96 24.88 -22.56
C THR A 4 31.32 24.59 -21.10
N HIS A 5 31.54 23.31 -20.72
CA HIS A 5 32.03 22.93 -19.40
C HIS A 5 32.99 21.74 -19.50
N ARG A 6 34.25 21.95 -19.14
CA ARG A 6 35.37 20.99 -19.25
C ARG A 6 35.18 19.69 -18.44
N MET A 7 34.20 19.63 -17.53
CA MET A 7 33.90 18.49 -16.66
C MET A 7 32.55 17.82 -16.95
N PHE A 8 31.89 18.16 -18.06
CA PHE A 8 30.57 17.62 -18.39
C PHE A 8 30.68 16.55 -19.47
N PHE A 9 30.82 15.29 -19.05
CA PHE A 9 30.89 14.15 -19.96
C PHE A 9 29.50 13.78 -20.47
N HIS A 10 29.40 13.53 -21.77
CA HIS A 10 28.18 13.03 -22.37
C HIS A 10 28.03 11.52 -22.15
N PHE A 11 26.80 10.99 -22.16
CA PHE A 11 26.55 9.54 -22.01
C PHE A 11 27.37 8.67 -22.98
N SER A 12 27.62 9.14 -24.20
CA SER A 12 28.44 8.42 -25.20
C SER A 12 29.94 8.38 -24.86
N GLU A 13 30.40 9.27 -23.99
CA GLU A 13 31.81 9.40 -23.59
C GLU A 13 32.15 8.51 -22.38
N PHE A 14 31.13 7.90 -21.77
CA PHE A 14 31.32 7.00 -20.64
C PHE A 14 31.80 5.60 -21.04
N PRO A 15 32.57 4.92 -20.16
CA PRO A 15 32.94 3.53 -20.37
C PRO A 15 31.70 2.64 -20.46
N TRP A 16 31.82 1.52 -21.19
CA TRP A 16 30.73 0.58 -21.40
C TRP A 16 30.08 0.08 -20.10
N SER A 17 30.86 -0.10 -19.04
CA SER A 17 30.35 -0.48 -17.72
C SER A 17 29.30 0.49 -17.18
N LEU A 18 29.57 1.80 -17.24
CA LEU A 18 28.67 2.84 -16.72
C LEU A 18 27.43 3.01 -17.62
N ARG A 19 27.61 2.89 -18.94
CA ARG A 19 26.50 2.93 -19.91
C ARG A 19 25.53 1.77 -19.70
N THR A 20 26.05 0.56 -19.49
CA THR A 20 25.25 -0.63 -19.16
C THR A 20 24.54 -0.44 -17.82
N LEU A 21 25.23 0.07 -16.79
CA LEU A 21 24.63 0.33 -15.47
C LEU A 21 23.46 1.31 -15.56
N PHE A 22 23.63 2.45 -16.23
CA PHE A 22 22.57 3.44 -16.38
C PHE A 22 21.38 2.89 -17.15
N THR A 23 21.64 2.17 -18.25
CA THR A 23 20.57 1.55 -19.06
C THR A 23 19.78 0.51 -18.26
N ALA A 24 20.48 -0.39 -17.56
CA ALA A 24 19.86 -1.41 -16.72
C ALA A 24 19.03 -0.78 -15.58
N THR A 25 19.53 0.31 -15.00
CA THR A 25 18.84 1.06 -13.94
C THR A 25 17.53 1.66 -14.46
N LEU A 26 17.55 2.31 -15.62
CA LEU A 26 16.35 2.89 -16.26
C LEU A 26 15.31 1.81 -16.60
N ILE A 27 15.74 0.69 -17.16
CA ILE A 27 14.84 -0.43 -17.47
C ILE A 27 14.21 -0.98 -16.19
N THR A 28 15.00 -1.19 -15.15
CA THR A 28 14.51 -1.76 -13.88
C THR A 28 13.50 -0.84 -13.20
N ILE A 29 13.80 0.46 -13.10
CA ILE A 29 12.89 1.46 -12.54
C ILE A 29 11.62 1.56 -13.41
N GLY A 30 11.75 1.55 -14.74
CA GLY A 30 10.63 1.59 -15.68
C GLY A 30 9.68 0.40 -15.51
N ILE A 31 10.22 -0.82 -15.39
CA ILE A 31 9.41 -2.02 -15.10
C ILE A 31 8.71 -1.87 -13.74
N GLY A 32 9.45 -1.47 -12.70
CA GLY A 32 8.87 -1.24 -11.38
C GLY A 32 7.72 -0.22 -11.40
N TYR A 33 7.84 0.85 -12.17
CA TYR A 33 6.81 1.86 -12.34
C TYR A 33 5.55 1.30 -13.02
N ILE A 34 5.70 0.48 -14.06
CA ILE A 34 4.57 -0.18 -14.73
C ILE A 34 3.83 -1.10 -13.74
N PHE A 35 4.55 -1.91 -12.98
CA PHE A 35 3.95 -2.78 -11.97
C PHE A 35 3.22 -1.99 -10.88
N ALA A 36 3.78 -0.86 -10.44
CA ALA A 36 3.13 0.03 -9.48
C ALA A 36 1.82 0.61 -10.04
N MET A 37 1.80 1.03 -11.31
CA MET A 37 0.59 1.52 -11.97
C MET A 37 -0.48 0.43 -12.10
N VAL A 38 -0.09 -0.79 -12.51
CA VAL A 38 -1.01 -1.94 -12.58
C VAL A 38 -1.57 -2.26 -11.21
N GLN A 39 -0.74 -2.31 -10.17
CA GLN A 39 -1.20 -2.55 -8.80
C GLN A 39 -2.22 -1.50 -8.35
N VAL A 40 -1.95 -0.21 -8.60
CA VAL A 40 -2.87 0.88 -8.24
C VAL A 40 -4.20 0.72 -8.96
N TYR A 41 -4.17 0.40 -10.27
CA TYR A 41 -5.36 0.17 -11.07
C TYR A 41 -6.17 -1.03 -10.55
N GLU A 42 -5.55 -2.20 -10.40
CA GLU A 42 -6.22 -3.42 -9.91
C GLU A 42 -6.78 -3.27 -8.49
N THR A 43 -6.17 -2.41 -7.66
CA THR A 43 -6.60 -2.24 -6.27
C THR A 43 -7.75 -1.24 -6.12
N HIS A 44 -7.82 -0.21 -6.98
CA HIS A 44 -8.71 0.93 -6.75
C HIS A 44 -9.65 1.24 -7.92
N ALA A 45 -9.42 0.73 -9.13
CA ALA A 45 -10.26 1.07 -10.27
C ALA A 45 -11.71 0.61 -10.07
N GLY A 46 -12.66 1.52 -10.32
CA GLY A 46 -14.09 1.27 -10.26
C GLY A 46 -14.69 1.11 -8.86
N LEU A 47 -14.00 1.58 -7.82
CA LEU A 47 -14.57 1.69 -6.47
C LEU A 47 -15.74 2.68 -6.43
N ASP A 48 -15.74 3.69 -7.28
CA ASP A 48 -16.83 4.65 -7.46
C ASP A 48 -17.97 4.14 -8.36
N GLY A 49 -17.85 2.92 -8.89
CA GLY A 49 -18.82 2.29 -9.81
C GLY A 49 -18.63 2.66 -11.28
N ASN A 50 -17.69 3.53 -11.63
CA ASN A 50 -17.36 3.90 -13.00
C ASN A 50 -16.20 3.05 -13.55
N SER A 51 -16.02 3.07 -14.87
CA SER A 51 -14.86 2.40 -15.48
C SER A 51 -13.60 3.24 -15.31
N GLY A 52 -12.50 2.61 -14.88
CA GLY A 52 -11.19 3.25 -14.74
C GLY A 52 -10.89 3.68 -13.31
N ILE A 53 -9.86 4.53 -13.16
CA ILE A 53 -9.42 5.07 -11.87
C ILE A 53 -9.49 6.60 -11.89
N ASN A 54 -10.03 7.18 -10.83
CA ASN A 54 -10.11 8.62 -10.64
C ASN A 54 -9.88 9.02 -9.16
N ALA A 55 -9.98 10.32 -8.86
CA ALA A 55 -9.76 10.83 -7.51
C ALA A 55 -10.81 10.35 -6.50
N ASN A 56 -12.04 10.08 -6.94
CA ASN A 56 -13.11 9.57 -6.07
C ASN A 56 -12.83 8.13 -5.64
N ASP A 57 -12.31 7.28 -6.53
CA ASP A 57 -11.89 5.92 -6.18
C ASP A 57 -10.88 5.93 -5.02
N ILE A 58 -9.88 6.81 -5.10
CA ILE A 58 -8.87 6.99 -4.05
C ILE A 58 -9.51 7.53 -2.77
N ALA A 59 -10.42 8.51 -2.88
CA ALA A 59 -11.11 9.06 -1.73
C ALA A 59 -11.95 7.99 -1.01
N ILE A 60 -12.64 7.11 -1.76
CA ILE A 60 -13.41 5.98 -1.21
C ILE A 60 -12.48 4.98 -0.53
N ALA A 61 -11.36 4.64 -1.16
CA ALA A 61 -10.39 3.68 -0.63
C ALA A 61 -9.79 4.10 0.72
N TYR A 62 -9.60 5.40 0.94
CA TYR A 62 -8.96 5.92 2.15
C TYR A 62 -9.91 6.61 3.15
N GLY A 63 -11.13 6.97 2.72
CA GLY A 63 -12.13 7.68 3.52
C GLY A 63 -12.83 6.84 4.57
N GLY A 64 -12.72 5.51 4.47
CA GLY A 64 -13.39 4.58 5.36
C GLY A 64 -14.89 4.45 5.08
N ASN A 65 -15.51 3.42 5.65
CA ASN A 65 -16.94 3.19 5.56
C ASN A 65 -17.53 2.92 6.95
N LEU A 66 -18.27 3.91 7.47
CA LEU A 66 -18.91 3.86 8.79
C LEU A 66 -19.95 2.74 8.93
N ALA A 67 -20.50 2.23 7.81
CA ALA A 67 -21.41 1.10 7.80
C ALA A 67 -20.70 -0.25 7.84
N SER A 68 -19.36 -0.26 7.82
CA SER A 68 -18.53 -1.45 7.89
C SER A 68 -17.52 -1.35 9.03
N ASN A 69 -16.91 -2.47 9.37
CA ASN A 69 -15.79 -2.52 10.31
C ASN A 69 -14.63 -3.35 9.73
N PRO A 70 -13.39 -3.14 10.20
CA PRO A 70 -12.22 -3.90 9.74
C PRO A 70 -12.38 -5.42 9.83
N LEU A 71 -13.13 -5.90 10.82
CA LEU A 71 -13.43 -7.33 10.99
C LEU A 71 -14.30 -7.87 9.85
N GLN A 72 -15.35 -7.14 9.47
CA GLN A 72 -16.23 -7.46 8.36
C GLN A 72 -15.49 -7.44 7.02
N ILE A 73 -14.66 -6.41 6.78
CA ILE A 73 -13.81 -6.32 5.58
C ILE A 73 -12.88 -7.54 5.49
N ALA A 74 -12.27 -7.96 6.60
CA ALA A 74 -11.39 -9.12 6.62
C ALA A 74 -12.15 -10.44 6.37
N LEU A 75 -13.31 -10.64 6.99
CA LEU A 75 -14.13 -11.85 6.88
C LEU A 75 -14.85 -12.00 5.53
N LEU A 76 -15.06 -10.90 4.80
CA LEU A 76 -15.56 -10.91 3.43
C LEU A 76 -14.44 -10.99 2.39
N GLY A 77 -13.27 -10.44 2.68
CA GLY A 77 -12.10 -10.44 1.79
C GLY A 77 -11.13 -11.57 2.09
N LYS A 78 -9.91 -11.21 2.49
CA LYS A 78 -8.75 -12.10 2.62
C LYS A 78 -8.92 -13.28 3.60
N MET A 79 -9.90 -13.23 4.51
CA MET A 79 -10.16 -14.28 5.50
C MET A 79 -11.48 -15.03 5.25
N SER A 80 -12.13 -14.78 4.11
CA SER A 80 -13.40 -15.41 3.75
C SER A 80 -13.36 -16.94 3.71
N ALA A 81 -12.22 -17.52 3.32
CA ALA A 81 -12.01 -18.96 3.27
C ALA A 81 -11.70 -19.59 4.65
N ASN A 82 -11.43 -18.80 5.69
CA ASN A 82 -10.88 -19.30 6.96
C ASN A 82 -11.94 -19.65 8.02
N ALA A 83 -13.21 -19.34 7.77
CA ALA A 83 -14.32 -19.72 8.65
C ALA A 83 -15.60 -20.03 7.85
N PRO A 84 -16.40 -21.01 8.29
CA PRO A 84 -17.69 -21.32 7.67
C PRO A 84 -18.60 -20.10 7.65
N SER A 85 -19.43 -19.99 6.61
CA SER A 85 -20.30 -18.82 6.39
C SER A 85 -21.23 -18.49 7.55
N ARG A 86 -21.64 -19.49 8.36
CA ARG A 86 -22.46 -19.28 9.56
C ARG A 86 -21.68 -18.60 10.69
N GLU A 87 -20.47 -19.05 10.96
CA GLU A 87 -19.63 -18.50 12.02
C GLU A 87 -19.08 -17.11 11.64
N ARG A 88 -18.79 -16.89 10.35
CA ARG A 88 -18.46 -15.54 9.85
C ARG A 88 -19.60 -14.55 10.06
N ARG A 89 -20.82 -14.92 9.68
CA ARG A 89 -22.01 -14.07 9.90
C ARG A 89 -22.20 -13.75 11.37
N LEU A 90 -22.12 -14.76 12.24
CA LEU A 90 -22.23 -14.57 13.68
C LEU A 90 -21.24 -13.51 14.23
N ILE A 91 -19.99 -13.51 13.76
CA ILE A 91 -18.99 -12.51 14.16
C ILE A 91 -19.31 -11.13 13.56
N MET A 92 -19.75 -11.07 12.30
CA MET A 92 -20.10 -9.81 11.64
C MET A 92 -21.31 -9.15 12.30
N ASP A 93 -22.34 -9.94 12.63
CA ASP A 93 -23.57 -9.47 13.28
C ASP A 93 -23.25 -8.93 14.68
N TRP A 94 -22.48 -9.68 15.48
CA TRP A 94 -22.00 -9.20 16.78
C TRP A 94 -21.21 -7.89 16.69
N ALA A 95 -20.37 -7.74 15.66
CA ALA A 95 -19.60 -6.52 15.44
C ALA A 95 -20.50 -5.34 15.02
N ALA A 96 -21.55 -5.59 14.24
CA ALA A 96 -22.55 -4.60 13.84
C ALA A 96 -23.43 -4.17 15.03
N ASP A 97 -23.74 -5.08 15.95
CA ASP A 97 -24.57 -4.85 17.14
C ASP A 97 -23.81 -4.12 18.29
N GLY A 98 -22.71 -3.46 17.98
CA GLY A 98 -21.93 -2.67 18.93
C GLY A 98 -20.91 -3.47 19.74
N ALA A 99 -20.62 -4.71 19.32
CA ALA A 99 -19.59 -5.56 19.88
C ALA A 99 -19.75 -5.80 21.39
N ASP A 100 -20.92 -6.22 21.86
CA ASP A 100 -21.17 -6.40 23.30
C ASP A 100 -20.23 -7.44 23.95
N LYS A 101 -19.74 -7.12 25.16
CA LYS A 101 -18.76 -7.95 25.87
C LYS A 101 -19.36 -9.23 26.42
N LYS A 102 -20.62 -9.23 26.86
CA LYS A 102 -21.28 -10.43 27.42
C LYS A 102 -21.54 -11.43 26.32
N GLU A 103 -22.05 -10.96 25.19
CA GLU A 103 -22.25 -11.76 23.99
C GLU A 103 -20.93 -12.31 23.43
N TYR A 104 -19.88 -11.49 23.44
CA TYR A 104 -18.55 -11.95 23.07
C TYR A 104 -18.12 -13.17 23.89
N GLN A 105 -18.21 -13.11 25.23
CA GLN A 105 -17.77 -14.20 26.09
C GLN A 105 -18.60 -15.48 25.90
N LYS A 106 -19.90 -15.32 25.64
CA LYS A 106 -20.84 -16.45 25.54
C LYS A 106 -20.74 -17.17 24.20
N THR A 107 -20.68 -16.42 23.10
CA THR A 107 -20.93 -16.98 21.76
C THR A 107 -19.75 -16.80 20.81
N ILE A 108 -19.05 -15.67 20.87
CA ILE A 108 -18.00 -15.31 19.89
C ILE A 108 -16.62 -15.84 20.28
N LYS A 109 -16.28 -15.77 21.57
CA LYS A 109 -14.98 -16.19 22.09
C LYS A 109 -14.63 -17.64 21.73
N PRO A 110 -15.54 -18.63 21.85
CA PRO A 110 -15.22 -20.00 21.43
C PRO A 110 -14.89 -20.10 19.94
N VAL A 111 -15.56 -19.31 19.08
CA VAL A 111 -15.29 -19.28 17.64
C VAL A 111 -13.93 -18.67 17.35
N VAL A 112 -13.62 -17.53 17.97
CA VAL A 112 -12.34 -16.84 17.81
C VAL A 112 -11.19 -17.72 18.28
N GLU A 113 -11.32 -18.38 19.43
CA GLU A 113 -10.32 -19.30 19.97
C GLU A 113 -10.11 -20.54 19.08
N ASN A 114 -11.19 -21.11 18.55
CA ASN A 114 -11.09 -22.31 17.71
C ASN A 114 -10.56 -22.04 16.29
N ARG A 115 -10.81 -20.86 15.72
CA ARG A 115 -10.48 -20.58 14.30
C ARG A 115 -9.44 -19.49 14.10
N CYS A 116 -9.59 -18.37 14.79
CA CYS A 116 -8.78 -17.18 14.53
C CYS A 116 -7.42 -17.26 15.26
N MET A 117 -7.41 -17.79 16.48
CA MET A 117 -6.21 -17.82 17.33
C MET A 117 -5.08 -18.70 16.79
N ARG A 118 -5.35 -19.58 15.81
CA ARG A 118 -4.28 -20.34 15.13
C ARG A 118 -3.23 -19.42 14.50
N CYS A 119 -3.66 -18.30 13.92
CA CYS A 119 -2.77 -17.30 13.31
C CYS A 119 -2.69 -16.01 14.15
N HIS A 120 -3.74 -15.67 14.91
CA HIS A 120 -3.83 -14.42 15.68
C HIS A 120 -3.35 -14.53 17.14
N ASN A 121 -2.63 -15.59 17.49
CA ASN A 121 -1.97 -15.75 18.80
C ASN A 121 -0.69 -14.91 18.97
N GLY A 122 -0.17 -14.33 17.88
CA GLY A 122 1.06 -13.55 17.85
C GLY A 122 2.29 -14.30 17.31
N SER A 123 2.12 -15.53 16.83
CA SER A 123 3.18 -16.31 16.18
C SER A 123 3.36 -15.94 14.69
N GLU A 124 2.32 -15.44 14.02
CA GLU A 124 2.36 -15.09 12.60
C GLU A 124 2.78 -13.62 12.38
N PRO A 125 3.88 -13.36 11.63
CA PRO A 125 4.30 -12.00 11.29
C PRO A 125 3.23 -11.27 10.46
N GLY A 126 2.77 -10.11 10.95
CA GLY A 126 1.79 -9.27 10.25
C GLY A 126 0.32 -9.56 10.60
N ALA A 127 0.00 -10.62 11.35
CA ALA A 127 -1.34 -10.84 11.88
C ALA A 127 -1.52 -10.07 13.21
N PRO A 128 -2.62 -9.30 13.39
CA PRO A 128 -2.91 -8.64 14.66
C PRO A 128 -3.17 -9.67 15.77
N LYS A 129 -2.68 -9.40 16.98
CA LYS A 129 -2.85 -10.33 18.11
C LYS A 129 -4.20 -10.12 18.79
N PHE A 130 -5.05 -11.14 18.78
CA PHE A 130 -6.37 -11.15 19.44
C PHE A 130 -6.26 -11.74 20.85
N GLY A 131 -5.46 -11.10 21.72
CA GLY A 131 -5.28 -11.57 23.10
C GLY A 131 -6.53 -11.29 23.97
N PRO A 132 -6.66 -10.09 24.55
CA PRO A 132 -7.83 -9.72 25.33
C PRO A 132 -9.00 -9.32 24.43
N TYR A 133 -10.23 -9.45 24.94
CA TYR A 133 -11.47 -8.94 24.30
C TYR A 133 -11.29 -7.54 23.68
N LYS A 134 -10.65 -6.61 24.42
CA LYS A 134 -10.44 -5.24 23.94
C LYS A 134 -9.65 -5.18 22.63
N ALA A 135 -8.66 -6.05 22.44
CA ALA A 135 -7.86 -6.09 21.23
C ALA A 135 -8.68 -6.58 20.03
N PHE A 136 -9.61 -7.51 20.25
CA PHE A 136 -10.51 -8.00 19.19
C PHE A 136 -11.64 -7.00 18.89
N ALA A 137 -12.28 -6.45 19.93
CA ALA A 137 -13.37 -5.48 19.82
C ALA A 137 -12.95 -4.18 19.12
N GLU A 138 -11.65 -3.83 19.13
CA GLU A 138 -11.15 -2.69 18.36
C GLU A 138 -11.40 -2.83 16.85
N PHE A 139 -11.37 -4.05 16.33
CA PHE A 139 -11.63 -4.34 14.91
C PHE A 139 -13.12 -4.36 14.56
N ALA A 140 -14.00 -4.35 15.56
CA ALA A 140 -15.44 -4.24 15.38
C ALA A 140 -15.93 -2.78 15.30
N LYS A 141 -15.08 -1.81 15.65
CA LYS A 141 -15.42 -0.39 15.51
C LYS A 141 -15.63 -0.01 14.05
N PRO A 142 -16.51 0.98 13.77
CA PRO A 142 -16.72 1.50 12.43
C PRO A 142 -15.39 1.87 11.75
N ASP A 143 -15.27 1.56 10.47
CA ASP A 143 -14.11 1.94 9.68
C ASP A 143 -14.14 3.45 9.39
N THR A 144 -13.31 4.20 10.11
CA THR A 144 -13.12 5.64 9.93
C THR A 144 -12.02 5.97 8.93
N GLY A 145 -11.53 4.96 8.19
CA GLY A 145 -10.50 5.12 7.18
C GLY A 145 -9.09 5.12 7.75
N MET A 146 -8.13 5.49 6.91
CA MET A 146 -6.74 5.48 7.32
C MET A 146 -6.39 6.74 8.12
N SER A 147 -5.93 6.57 9.36
CA SER A 147 -5.53 7.72 10.17
C SER A 147 -4.35 8.46 9.55
N LEU A 148 -4.30 9.78 9.76
CA LEU A 148 -3.19 10.62 9.30
C LEU A 148 -1.83 10.10 9.78
N ALA A 149 -1.75 9.61 11.03
CA ALA A 149 -0.54 9.03 11.58
C ALA A 149 -0.08 7.77 10.81
N LYS A 150 -1.01 6.90 10.39
CA LYS A 150 -0.69 5.75 9.54
C LYS A 150 -0.25 6.20 8.16
N LEU A 151 -0.96 7.16 7.55
CA LEU A 151 -0.61 7.70 6.24
C LEU A 151 0.81 8.29 6.27
N VAL A 152 1.12 9.17 7.21
CA VAL A 152 2.47 9.73 7.40
C VAL A 152 3.52 8.64 7.62
N ARG A 153 3.21 7.60 8.42
CA ARG A 153 4.11 6.47 8.64
C ARG A 153 4.39 5.68 7.35
N VAL A 154 3.42 5.48 6.46
CA VAL A 154 3.69 4.77 5.20
C VAL A 154 4.36 5.71 4.20
N SER A 155 3.87 6.96 4.08
CA SER A 155 4.37 7.96 3.15
C SER A 155 5.83 8.35 3.39
N HIS A 156 6.34 8.40 4.63
CA HIS A 156 7.75 8.78 4.85
C HIS A 156 8.74 7.76 4.26
N ILE A 157 8.39 6.47 4.27
CA ILE A 157 9.20 5.40 3.69
C ILE A 157 9.27 5.60 2.17
N HIS A 158 8.14 5.91 1.55
CA HIS A 158 8.09 6.22 0.11
C HIS A 158 8.85 7.51 -0.21
N LEU A 159 8.71 8.57 0.58
CA LEU A 159 9.41 9.84 0.34
C LEU A 159 10.94 9.67 0.43
N PHE A 160 11.42 8.89 1.40
CA PHE A 160 12.83 8.55 1.50
C PHE A 160 13.30 7.74 0.28
N GLY A 161 12.53 6.73 -0.14
CA GLY A 161 12.82 5.97 -1.36
C GLY A 161 12.84 6.81 -2.64
N MET A 162 11.87 7.72 -2.79
CA MET A 162 11.76 8.61 -3.95
C MET A 162 12.96 9.54 -4.07
N THR A 163 13.57 9.95 -2.95
CA THR A 163 14.80 10.76 -2.97
C THR A 163 15.91 10.07 -3.77
N PHE A 164 16.09 8.76 -3.59
CA PHE A 164 17.09 8.01 -4.34
C PHE A 164 16.73 7.87 -5.81
N ILE A 165 15.45 7.65 -6.13
CA ILE A 165 14.98 7.56 -7.51
C ILE A 165 15.24 8.88 -8.24
N PHE A 166 14.83 10.01 -7.66
CA PHE A 166 15.07 11.33 -8.26
C PHE A 166 16.55 11.64 -8.39
N PHE A 167 17.37 11.31 -7.38
CA PHE A 167 18.82 11.51 -7.45
C PHE A 167 19.46 10.69 -8.57
N ILE A 168 19.11 9.40 -8.70
CA ILE A 168 19.64 8.52 -9.74
C ILE A 168 19.19 8.97 -11.13
N LEU A 169 17.89 9.23 -11.31
CA LEU A 169 17.35 9.71 -12.59
C LEU A 169 17.96 11.05 -12.98
N GLY A 170 18.01 12.02 -12.06
CA GLY A 170 18.63 13.32 -12.29
C GLY A 170 20.10 13.19 -12.66
N THR A 171 20.84 12.30 -12.00
CA THR A 171 22.25 12.01 -12.36
C THR A 171 22.34 11.46 -13.78
N ILE A 172 21.54 10.47 -14.15
CA ILE A 172 21.56 9.86 -15.49
C ILE A 172 21.19 10.90 -16.57
N PHE A 173 20.09 11.65 -16.36
CA PHE A 173 19.60 12.63 -17.32
C PHE A 173 20.45 13.89 -17.41
N SER A 174 21.24 14.22 -16.39
CA SER A 174 22.24 15.28 -16.49
C SER A 174 23.19 15.02 -17.69
N HIS A 175 23.56 13.76 -17.93
CA HIS A 175 24.45 13.34 -19.01
C HIS A 175 23.77 13.15 -20.39
N ALA A 176 22.47 13.40 -20.51
CA ALA A 176 21.73 13.24 -21.77
C ALA A 176 22.03 14.35 -22.80
N TYR A 177 21.81 14.04 -24.08
CA TYR A 177 21.95 15.00 -25.18
C TYR A 177 20.73 15.94 -25.28
N VAL A 178 20.64 16.90 -24.36
CA VAL A 178 19.54 17.88 -24.33
C VAL A 178 20.10 19.29 -24.54
N ARG A 179 19.56 19.99 -25.55
CA ARG A 179 19.76 21.42 -25.78
C ARG A 179 18.39 22.08 -25.91
N PRO A 180 18.15 23.22 -25.24
CA PRO A 180 19.07 24.03 -24.43
C PRO A 180 19.38 23.44 -23.04
N VAL A 181 20.55 23.74 -22.47
CA VAL A 181 21.07 23.09 -21.23
C VAL A 181 20.19 23.36 -20.01
N TRP A 182 19.54 24.53 -19.92
CA TRP A 182 18.62 24.86 -18.83
C TRP A 182 17.42 23.91 -18.75
N PHE A 183 17.04 23.27 -19.86
CA PHE A 183 15.95 22.28 -19.88
C PHE A 183 16.29 21.05 -19.03
N LYS A 184 17.58 20.76 -18.84
CA LYS A 184 18.04 19.68 -17.95
C LYS A 184 17.77 19.97 -16.48
N SER A 185 17.53 21.23 -16.10
CA SER A 185 17.22 21.63 -14.73
C SER A 185 15.72 21.59 -14.39
N VAL A 186 14.88 21.26 -15.38
CA VAL A 186 13.43 21.08 -15.20
C VAL A 186 13.06 19.62 -14.89
N VAL A 187 13.98 18.69 -15.19
CA VAL A 187 13.86 17.23 -14.98
C VAL A 187 14.53 16.85 -13.67
#